data_AF-Q5J9B3-F1
#
_entry.id   AF-Q5J9B3-F1
#
_cell.length_a   1.000
_cell.length_b   1.000
_cell.length_c   1.000
_cell.angle_alpha   90.00
_cell.angle_beta   90.00
_cell.angle_gamma   90.00
#
_symmetry.space_group_name_H-M   'P 1'
#
loop_
_entity.id
_entity.type
_entity.pdbx_description
1 polymer ?
#
loop_
_entity_poly.entity_id
_entity_poly.type
_entity_poly.pdbx_seq_one_letter_code
_entity_poly.pdbx_strand_id
1 'polypeptide(L)'
;MPEVINHPETLPKWWKEASVYQIYPASFKDSNNDGWGDMKGIASKLEYLKDLGIDAIWISPFYDSPQDDMGYDIANYEKVWPTYGTNEDCFKLIEKTHEMGMKFITDLVINHCSSEHEWFKES
;
A
#
# COMPACT_ATOMS: atom_id res chain seq x y z
N MET A 1 -19.80 -18.62 -36.24
CA MET A 1 -19.90 -19.03 -34.81
C MET A 1 -18.80 -18.29 -34.08
N PRO A 2 -19.05 -17.63 -32.93
CA PRO A 2 -17.96 -17.04 -32.16
C PRO A 2 -17.02 -18.16 -31.72
N GLU A 3 -15.71 -17.92 -31.79
CA GLU A 3 -14.70 -18.88 -31.31
C GLU A 3 -14.97 -19.22 -29.84
N VAL A 4 -15.08 -20.51 -29.55
CA VAL A 4 -15.10 -20.99 -28.17
C VAL A 4 -13.69 -20.78 -27.63
N ILE A 5 -13.54 -19.82 -26.69
CA ILE A 5 -12.28 -19.63 -25.98
C ILE A 5 -12.14 -20.80 -25.00
N ASN A 6 -11.32 -21.79 -25.37
CA ASN A 6 -11.09 -22.99 -24.55
C ASN A 6 -10.29 -22.72 -23.26
N HIS A 7 -9.67 -21.53 -23.16
CA HIS A 7 -8.89 -21.06 -22.00
C HIS A 7 -9.21 -19.59 -21.69
N PRO A 8 -10.38 -19.28 -21.11
CA PRO A 8 -10.79 -17.89 -20.83
C PRO A 8 -9.85 -17.16 -19.84
N GLU A 9 -9.06 -17.90 -19.07
CA GLU A 9 -8.02 -17.38 -18.19
C GLU A 9 -6.87 -16.70 -18.94
N THR A 10 -6.64 -16.99 -20.23
CA THR A 10 -5.59 -16.32 -21.00
C THR A 10 -5.97 -14.92 -21.46
N LEU A 11 -7.24 -14.50 -21.26
CA LEU A 11 -7.65 -13.15 -21.56
C LEU A 11 -6.81 -12.15 -20.75
N PRO A 12 -6.08 -11.24 -21.41
CA PRO A 12 -5.12 -10.37 -20.74
C PRO A 12 -5.84 -9.38 -19.83
N LYS A 13 -5.20 -9.09 -18.69
CA LYS A 13 -5.59 -8.09 -17.70
C LYS A 13 -4.30 -7.59 -17.07
N TRP A 14 -4.22 -6.29 -16.79
CA TRP A 14 -3.00 -5.69 -16.23
C TRP A 14 -2.48 -6.45 -15.00
N TRP A 15 -3.37 -6.92 -14.11
CA TRP A 15 -2.99 -7.60 -12.87
C TRP A 15 -2.60 -9.07 -13.07
N LYS A 16 -2.95 -9.69 -14.21
CA LYS A 16 -2.52 -11.06 -14.53
C LYS A 16 -1.05 -11.13 -14.93
N GLU A 17 -0.56 -10.07 -15.54
CA GLU A 17 0.79 -9.96 -16.11
C GLU A 17 1.72 -9.07 -15.28
N ALA A 18 1.19 -8.30 -14.31
CA ALA A 18 1.97 -7.41 -13.47
C ALA A 18 2.90 -8.16 -12.51
N SER A 19 4.15 -7.72 -12.45
CA SER A 19 5.06 -8.03 -11.35
C SER A 19 4.76 -7.11 -10.17
N VAL A 20 4.37 -7.70 -9.02
CA VAL A 20 3.99 -6.97 -7.80
C VAL A 20 5.14 -6.95 -6.80
N TYR A 21 5.46 -5.77 -6.28
CA TYR A 21 6.42 -5.59 -5.19
C TYR A 21 5.70 -5.20 -3.90
N GLN A 22 5.83 -6.02 -2.85
CA GLN A 22 5.28 -5.69 -1.54
C GLN A 22 6.24 -4.80 -0.75
N ILE A 23 5.72 -3.70 -0.20
CA ILE A 23 6.46 -2.77 0.64
C ILE A 23 5.95 -2.92 2.08
N TYR A 24 6.89 -3.18 2.99
CA TYR A 24 6.65 -3.09 4.43
C TYR A 24 7.07 -1.69 4.93
N PRO A 25 6.12 -0.76 5.20
CA PRO A 25 6.41 0.67 5.29
C PRO A 25 7.41 1.00 6.41
N ALA A 26 7.26 0.39 7.59
CA ALA A 26 8.14 0.58 8.75
C ALA A 26 9.64 0.32 8.47
N SER A 27 9.97 -0.54 7.51
CA SER A 27 11.34 -1.04 7.32
C SER A 27 11.90 -0.80 5.93
N PHE A 28 11.14 -0.15 5.03
CA PHE A 28 11.60 0.03 3.66
C PHE A 28 12.60 1.18 3.52
N LYS A 29 12.20 2.40 3.90
CA LYS A 29 13.08 3.57 3.85
C LYS A 29 12.59 4.70 4.76
N ASP A 30 13.43 5.07 5.72
CA ASP A 30 13.28 6.27 6.56
C ASP A 30 13.80 7.51 5.80
N SER A 31 13.07 8.63 5.83
CA SER A 31 13.45 9.91 5.22
C SER A 31 13.83 11.02 6.21
N ASN A 32 13.55 10.85 7.50
CA ASN A 32 13.67 11.89 8.52
C ASN A 32 14.62 11.53 9.68
N ASN A 33 15.16 10.30 9.70
CA ASN A 33 16.05 9.73 10.72
C ASN A 33 15.40 9.48 12.09
N ASP A 34 14.09 9.22 12.13
CA ASP A 34 13.40 8.82 13.36
C ASP A 34 13.45 7.28 13.61
N GLY A 35 13.98 6.51 12.65
CA GLY A 35 14.14 5.06 12.74
C GLY A 35 12.97 4.26 12.16
N TRP A 36 11.90 4.92 11.71
CA TRP A 36 10.77 4.31 11.01
C TRP A 36 10.80 4.68 9.53
N GLY A 37 10.50 3.71 8.67
CA GLY A 37 10.25 4.00 7.27
C GLY A 37 8.96 4.82 7.09
N ASP A 38 8.90 5.66 6.06
CA ASP A 38 7.81 6.62 5.87
C ASP A 38 7.45 6.81 4.38
N MET A 39 6.34 7.52 4.13
CA MET A 39 5.80 7.72 2.77
C MET A 39 6.77 8.47 1.86
N LYS A 40 7.52 9.45 2.37
CA LYS A 40 8.51 10.20 1.58
C LYS A 40 9.72 9.33 1.26
N GLY A 41 10.10 8.45 2.19
CA GLY A 41 11.09 7.42 1.98
C GLY A 41 10.69 6.47 0.85
N ILE A 42 9.45 5.97 0.85
CA ILE A 42 8.91 5.15 -0.24
C ILE A 42 8.92 5.94 -1.56
N ALA A 43 8.41 7.17 -1.55
CA ALA A 43 8.36 8.03 -2.74
C ALA A 43 9.76 8.31 -3.35
N SER A 44 10.81 8.32 -2.53
CA SER A 44 12.21 8.48 -2.98
C SER A 44 12.79 7.24 -3.68
N LYS A 45 12.12 6.09 -3.57
CA LYS A 45 12.57 4.80 -4.10
C LYS A 45 11.71 4.25 -5.23
N LEU A 46 10.68 4.98 -5.68
CA LEU A 46 9.84 4.56 -6.79
C LEU A 46 10.63 4.38 -8.11
N GLU A 47 11.66 5.20 -8.35
CA GLU A 47 12.52 5.03 -9.54
C GLU A 47 13.30 3.71 -9.49
N TYR A 48 13.85 3.36 -8.33
CA TYR A 48 14.49 2.05 -8.11
C TYR A 48 13.52 0.89 -8.39
N LEU A 49 12.28 0.98 -7.91
CA LEU A 49 11.27 -0.06 -8.17
C LEU A 49 10.91 -0.13 -9.65
N LYS A 50 10.82 1.02 -10.33
CA LYS A 50 10.57 1.06 -11.76
C LYS A 50 11.70 0.44 -12.57
N ASP A 51 12.95 0.76 -12.24
CA ASP A 51 14.15 0.20 -12.87
C ASP A 51 14.28 -1.31 -12.65
N LEU A 52 13.82 -1.80 -11.49
CA LEU A 52 13.73 -3.24 -11.20
C LEU A 52 12.71 -3.96 -12.11
N GLY A 53 11.81 -3.23 -12.77
CA GLY A 53 10.77 -3.79 -13.64
C GLY A 53 9.45 -4.06 -12.92
N ILE A 54 9.17 -3.35 -11.82
CA ILE A 54 7.90 -3.51 -11.09
C ILE A 54 6.77 -2.77 -11.80
N ASP A 55 5.62 -3.45 -11.91
CA ASP A 55 4.40 -2.91 -12.52
C ASP A 55 3.39 -2.41 -11.48
N ALA A 56 3.42 -2.97 -10.27
CA ALA A 56 2.53 -2.60 -9.18
C ALA A 56 3.22 -2.70 -7.82
N ILE A 57 2.90 -1.78 -6.92
CA ILE A 57 3.29 -1.86 -5.52
C ILE A 57 2.08 -2.21 -4.66
N TRP A 58 2.30 -3.06 -3.67
CA TRP A 58 1.36 -3.32 -2.58
C TRP A 58 2.01 -2.92 -1.27
N ILE A 59 1.42 -1.96 -0.56
CA ILE A 59 1.96 -1.50 0.71
C ILE A 59 1.16 -2.17 1.85
N SER A 60 1.86 -2.83 2.77
CA SER A 60 1.30 -3.27 4.05
C SER A 60 0.69 -2.08 4.81
N PRO A 61 -0.16 -2.31 5.83
CA PRO A 61 -0.96 -1.26 6.45
C PRO A 61 -0.16 -0.02 6.86
N PHE A 62 -0.65 1.14 6.45
CA PHE A 62 -0.09 2.46 6.78
C PHE A 62 -1.10 3.39 7.47
N TYR A 63 -2.26 2.85 7.83
CA TYR A 63 -3.35 3.53 8.51
C TYR A 63 -3.00 3.81 9.98
N ASP A 64 -3.72 4.73 10.61
CA ASP A 64 -3.58 5.06 12.03
C ASP A 64 -3.78 3.79 12.88
N SER A 65 -2.79 3.45 13.70
CA SER A 65 -2.72 2.20 14.46
C SER A 65 -1.80 2.34 15.68
N PRO A 66 -2.11 1.67 16.81
CA PRO A 66 -1.20 1.55 17.96
C PRO A 66 0.10 0.78 17.68
N GLN A 67 0.13 0.03 16.57
CA GLN A 67 1.26 -0.80 16.12
C GLN A 67 1.47 -2.09 16.94
N ASP A 68 0.44 -2.57 17.66
CA ASP A 68 0.53 -3.82 18.43
C ASP A 68 0.76 -5.04 17.51
N ASP A 69 0.24 -4.99 16.28
CA ASP A 69 0.50 -5.93 15.19
C ASP A 69 1.05 -5.18 13.96
N MET A 70 1.92 -4.19 14.21
CA MET A 70 2.64 -3.41 13.20
C MET A 70 1.76 -2.87 12.06
N GLY A 71 0.58 -2.36 12.42
CA GLY A 71 -0.35 -1.69 11.51
C GLY A 71 -1.55 -2.54 11.11
N TYR A 72 -1.57 -3.85 11.35
CA TYR A 72 -2.74 -4.70 11.11
C TYR A 72 -3.86 -4.46 12.15
N ASP A 73 -3.52 -3.89 13.31
CA ASP A 73 -4.44 -3.38 14.32
C ASP A 73 -4.85 -1.91 14.02
N ILE A 74 -5.76 -1.72 13.07
CA ILE A 74 -6.15 -0.38 12.57
C ILE A 74 -7.13 0.34 13.50
N ALA A 75 -6.78 1.55 13.94
CA ALA A 75 -7.63 2.43 14.74
C ALA A 75 -8.43 3.45 13.90
N ASN A 76 -7.99 3.77 12.68
CA ASN A 76 -8.76 4.58 11.73
C ASN A 76 -8.34 4.31 10.27
N TYR A 77 -9.24 3.71 9.48
CA TYR A 77 -9.00 3.38 8.06
C TYR A 77 -8.86 4.60 7.14
N GLU A 78 -9.33 5.76 7.56
CA GLU A 78 -9.37 6.99 6.76
C GLU A 78 -8.22 7.94 7.08
N LYS A 79 -7.30 7.54 7.97
CA LYS A 79 -6.19 8.38 8.42
C LYS A 79 -4.89 7.62 8.31
N VAL A 80 -3.86 8.26 7.75
CA VAL A 80 -2.49 7.71 7.75
C VAL A 80 -1.91 7.81 9.15
N TRP A 81 -1.14 6.81 9.57
CA TRP A 81 -0.43 6.88 10.85
C TRP A 81 0.60 8.03 10.83
N PRO A 82 0.58 8.97 11.78
CA PRO A 82 1.36 10.20 11.69
C PRO A 82 2.88 10.01 11.49
N THR A 83 3.46 8.91 11.98
CA THR A 83 4.88 8.56 11.75
C THR A 83 5.17 8.29 10.27
N TYR A 84 4.24 7.65 9.55
CA TYR A 84 4.37 7.44 8.11
C TYR A 84 4.12 8.70 7.28
N GLY A 85 3.33 9.63 7.80
CA GLY A 85 3.07 10.93 7.18
C GLY A 85 1.61 11.35 7.29
N THR A 86 1.17 12.18 6.35
CA THR A 86 -0.23 12.66 6.25
C THR A 86 -0.98 11.93 5.14
N ASN A 87 -2.32 12.06 5.12
CA ASN A 87 -3.14 11.61 4.00
C ASN A 87 -2.68 12.22 2.67
N GLU A 88 -2.29 13.49 2.69
CA GLU A 88 -1.75 14.18 1.51
C GLU A 88 -0.43 13.58 1.04
N ASP A 89 0.45 13.14 1.95
CA ASP A 89 1.68 12.43 1.56
C ASP A 89 1.36 11.08 0.90
N CYS A 90 0.33 10.36 1.38
CA CYS A 90 -0.15 9.13 0.74
C CYS A 90 -0.74 9.41 -0.64
N PHE A 91 -1.58 10.45 -0.80
CA PHE A 91 -2.13 10.81 -2.11
C PHE A 91 -1.05 11.20 -3.12
N LYS A 92 -0.04 11.95 -2.69
CA LYS A 92 1.14 12.26 -3.52
C LYS A 92 1.94 11.02 -3.90
N LEU A 93 2.07 10.05 -2.98
CA LEU A 93 2.73 8.78 -3.28
C LEU A 93 1.95 8.00 -4.35
N ILE A 94 0.62 7.93 -4.23
CA ILE A 94 -0.27 7.29 -5.20
C ILE A 94 -0.15 7.98 -6.57
N GLU A 95 -0.26 9.30 -6.62
CA GLU A 95 -0.12 10.10 -7.84
C GLU A 95 1.23 9.85 -8.53
N LYS A 96 2.34 9.98 -7.79
CA LYS A 96 3.68 9.74 -8.32
C LYS A 96 3.88 8.29 -8.80
N THR A 97 3.30 7.31 -8.09
CA THR A 97 3.32 5.90 -8.53
C THR A 97 2.63 5.74 -9.88
N HIS A 98 1.47 6.39 -10.07
CA HIS A 98 0.73 6.39 -11.32
C HIS A 98 1.43 7.14 -12.45
N GLU A 99 2.08 8.28 -12.18
CA GLU A 99 2.89 9.02 -13.16
C GLU A 99 4.02 8.17 -13.74
N MET A 100 4.58 7.25 -12.95
CA MET A 100 5.60 6.28 -13.37
C MET A 100 5.03 5.04 -14.07
N GLY A 101 3.72 5.03 -14.32
CA GLY A 101 2.98 3.95 -14.99
C GLY A 101 2.74 2.71 -14.13
N MET A 102 3.14 2.73 -12.85
CA MET A 102 2.90 1.63 -11.91
C MET A 102 1.47 1.67 -11.36
N LYS A 103 1.01 0.57 -10.75
CA LYS A 103 -0.26 0.50 -10.02
C LYS A 103 -0.01 0.52 -8.51
N PHE A 104 -1.00 1.00 -7.77
CA PHE A 104 -0.97 1.06 -6.31
C PHE A 104 -2.07 0.16 -5.74
N ILE A 105 -1.71 -0.74 -4.84
CA ILE A 105 -2.63 -1.58 -4.08
C ILE A 105 -2.39 -1.30 -2.60
N THR A 106 -3.48 -1.16 -1.84
CA THR A 106 -3.44 -1.03 -0.38
C THR A 106 -3.86 -2.33 0.28
N ASP A 107 -3.35 -2.61 1.47
CA ASP A 107 -3.80 -3.74 2.29
C ASP A 107 -5.19 -3.45 2.90
N LEU A 108 -6.13 -4.39 2.80
CA LEU A 108 -7.50 -4.23 3.30
C LEU A 108 -7.73 -5.17 4.48
N VAL A 109 -7.55 -4.65 5.69
CA VAL A 109 -7.63 -5.44 6.93
C VAL A 109 -8.99 -5.22 7.59
N ILE A 110 -9.96 -6.07 7.28
CA ILE A 110 -11.37 -5.88 7.72
C ILE A 110 -11.96 -7.06 8.49
N ASN A 111 -11.16 -8.09 8.76
CA ASN A 111 -11.59 -9.16 9.65
C ASN A 111 -11.65 -8.70 11.12
N HIS A 112 -10.80 -7.75 11.50
CA HIS A 112 -10.71 -7.15 12.83
C HIS A 112 -10.32 -5.67 12.72
N CYS A 113 -10.45 -4.91 13.80
CA CYS A 113 -9.91 -3.56 13.96
C CYS A 113 -9.26 -3.42 15.35
N SER A 114 -8.48 -2.36 15.58
CA SER A 114 -7.88 -2.08 16.88
C SER A 114 -8.95 -1.89 17.97
N SER A 115 -8.65 -2.27 19.20
CA SER A 115 -9.47 -1.89 20.36
C SER A 115 -9.52 -0.37 20.58
N GLU A 116 -8.58 0.38 20.00
CA GLU A 116 -8.57 1.84 20.03
C GLU A 116 -9.45 2.48 18.94
N HIS A 117 -10.04 1.70 18.03
CA HIS A 117 -10.97 2.19 17.02
C HIS A 117 -12.26 2.70 17.67
N GLU A 118 -12.83 3.80 17.18
CA GLU A 118 -14.04 4.42 17.75
C GLU A 118 -15.24 3.46 17.77
N TRP A 119 -15.45 2.68 16.71
CA TRP A 119 -16.46 1.60 16.70
C TRP A 119 -16.32 0.58 17.84
N PHE A 120 -15.10 0.24 18.25
CA PHE A 120 -14.88 -0.70 19.36
C PHE A 120 -15.10 -0.01 20.72
N LYS A 121 -14.70 1.25 20.85
CA LYS A 121 -14.97 2.06 22.05
C LYS A 121 -16.47 2.29 22.29
N GLU A 122 -17.27 2.37 21.23
CA GLU A 122 -18.73 2.54 21.31
C GLU A 122 -19.50 1.24 21.58
N SER A 123 -18.89 0.07 21.28
CA SER A 123 -19.58 -1.23 21.28
C SER A 123 -20.03 -1.78 22.64
#